data_AF-A0A1M5QY00-F1
#
_entry.id   AF-A0A1M5QY00-F1
#
_cell.length_a   1.000
_cell.length_b   1.000
_cell.length_c   1.000
_cell.angle_alpha   90.00
_cell.angle_beta   90.00
_cell.angle_gamma   90.00
#
_symmetry.space_group_name_H-M   'P 1'
#
loop_
_entity.id
_entity.type
_entity.pdbx_description
1 polymer ?
#
loop_
_entity_poly.entity_id
_entity_poly.type
_entity_poly.pdbx_seq_one_letter_code
_entity_poly.pdbx_strand_id
1 'polypeptide(L)'
;MRLIEQHYLKGPNRWGRGNYLRLLIDLGDLHLAASADLPGVAERLTALLPGLEVRADVLQHQGLLAEMLGMVMLEMQRAAGNGSAAERLQLLIGRKGQVRMLISCESEAEGVKACAAAFAIFAAVLGERPAGQAAPRLPPKEVAPVALAMAAAMPAGTMHAP
;
A
#
# COMPACT_ATOMS: atom_id res chain seq x y z
N MET A 1 -10.92 -6.03 10.45
CA MET A 1 -9.75 -6.27 9.56
C MET A 1 -8.44 -6.32 10.35
N ARG A 2 -7.45 -7.17 9.98
CA ARG A 2 -6.16 -7.31 10.69
C ARG A 2 -4.94 -7.51 9.76
N LEU A 3 -3.81 -6.87 10.07
CA LEU A 3 -2.52 -7.17 9.43
C LEU A 3 -1.88 -8.38 10.13
N ILE A 4 -1.62 -9.45 9.39
CA ILE A 4 -1.14 -10.74 9.92
C ILE A 4 0.39 -10.86 9.76
N GLU A 5 0.91 -10.57 8.57
CA GLU A 5 2.34 -10.59 8.29
C GLU A 5 2.75 -9.35 7.51
N GLN A 6 3.98 -8.92 7.76
CA GLN A 6 4.65 -7.89 6.97
C GLN A 6 6.12 -8.27 6.82
N HIS A 7 6.56 -8.43 5.57
CA HIS A 7 7.95 -8.77 5.26
C HIS A 7 8.48 -7.86 4.17
N TYR A 8 9.61 -7.23 4.44
CA TYR A 8 10.38 -6.53 3.42
C TYR A 8 11.24 -7.52 2.64
N LEU A 9 11.21 -7.38 1.33
CA LEU A 9 11.85 -8.24 0.37
C LEU A 9 12.87 -7.38 -0.39
N LYS A 10 14.14 -7.52 -0.04
CA LYS A 10 15.22 -6.87 -0.79
C LYS A 10 15.31 -7.46 -2.20
N GLY A 11 15.54 -6.61 -3.18
CA GLY A 11 15.76 -7.01 -4.57
C GLY A 11 17.18 -7.56 -4.79
N PRO A 12 17.39 -8.37 -5.84
CA PRO A 12 16.39 -9.05 -6.67
C PRO A 12 15.74 -10.21 -5.92
N ASN A 13 14.44 -10.44 -6.16
CA ASN A 13 13.67 -11.51 -5.54
C ASN A 13 12.71 -12.15 -6.56
N ARG A 14 11.99 -13.21 -6.16
CA ARG A 14 11.09 -13.95 -7.07
C ARG A 14 9.95 -13.11 -7.67
N TRP A 15 9.69 -11.91 -7.16
CA TRP A 15 8.63 -11.01 -7.63
C TRP A 15 9.16 -9.87 -8.53
N GLY A 16 10.48 -9.68 -8.58
CA GLY A 16 11.11 -8.74 -9.50
C GLY A 16 12.48 -8.27 -9.03
N ARG A 17 13.02 -7.29 -9.75
CA ARG A 17 14.33 -6.71 -9.47
C ARG A 17 14.33 -5.71 -8.30
N GLY A 18 13.17 -5.14 -7.97
CA GLY A 18 13.01 -4.13 -6.93
C GLY A 18 12.77 -4.69 -5.53
N ASN A 19 12.75 -3.77 -4.58
CA ASN A 19 12.37 -4.02 -3.20
C ASN A 19 10.84 -4.02 -3.07
N TYR A 20 10.29 -4.92 -2.25
CA TYR A 20 8.84 -5.03 -2.03
C TYR A 20 8.53 -5.22 -0.56
N LEU A 21 7.40 -4.68 -0.12
CA LEU A 21 6.70 -5.12 1.08
C LEU A 21 5.66 -6.15 0.70
N ARG A 22 5.81 -7.36 1.26
CA ARG A 22 4.78 -8.40 1.23
C ARG A 22 3.97 -8.31 2.50
N LEU A 23 2.67 -8.09 2.35
CA LEU A 23 1.70 -8.06 3.42
C LEU A 23 0.79 -9.28 3.32
N LEU A 24 0.41 -9.84 4.46
CA LEU A 24 -0.72 -10.76 4.58
C LEU A 24 -1.77 -10.08 5.45
N ILE A 25 -2.95 -9.85 4.89
CA ILE A 25 -4.03 -9.11 5.53
C ILE A 25 -5.23 -10.03 5.63
N ASP A 26 -5.82 -10.08 6.82
CA ASP A 26 -7.09 -10.73 7.08
C ASP A 26 -8.21 -9.69 6.99
N LEU A 27 -9.00 -9.80 5.93
CA LEU A 27 -10.20 -9.01 5.69
C LEU A 27 -11.44 -9.64 6.33
N GLY A 28 -11.36 -10.89 6.82
CA GLY A 28 -12.50 -11.61 7.37
C GLY A 28 -13.67 -11.65 6.38
N ASP A 29 -14.86 -11.25 6.84
CA ASP A 29 -16.06 -11.22 6.01
C ASP A 29 -16.02 -10.16 4.90
N LEU A 30 -15.14 -9.16 5.02
CA LEU A 30 -14.98 -8.10 4.02
C LEU A 30 -14.19 -8.53 2.78
N HIS A 31 -13.67 -9.76 2.72
CA HIS A 31 -12.81 -10.20 1.62
C HIS A 31 -13.49 -10.27 0.25
N LEU A 32 -14.83 -10.34 0.21
CA LEU A 32 -15.64 -10.31 -1.02
C LEU A 32 -16.51 -9.05 -1.12
N ALA A 33 -16.44 -8.15 -0.15
CA ALA A 33 -17.21 -6.93 -0.19
C ALA A 33 -16.63 -6.01 -1.28
N ALA A 34 -17.52 -5.39 -2.03
CA ALA A 34 -17.20 -4.36 -3.00
C ALA A 34 -17.41 -2.96 -2.41
N SER A 35 -16.86 -1.94 -3.05
CA SER A 35 -17.10 -0.54 -2.67
C SER A 35 -18.59 -0.17 -2.64
N ALA A 36 -19.38 -0.75 -3.55
CA ALA A 36 -20.83 -0.57 -3.63
C ALA A 36 -21.58 -1.10 -2.40
N ASP A 37 -21.02 -2.09 -1.69
CA ASP A 37 -21.61 -2.63 -0.46
C ASP A 37 -21.39 -1.70 0.74
N LEU A 38 -20.54 -0.67 0.59
CA LEU A 38 -20.16 0.25 1.65
C LEU A 38 -20.35 1.72 1.26
N PRO A 39 -21.61 2.22 1.30
CA PRO A 39 -21.93 3.59 0.91
C PRO A 39 -21.09 4.64 1.65
N GLY A 40 -20.57 5.62 0.91
CA GLY A 40 -19.81 6.73 1.48
C GLY A 40 -18.32 6.43 1.74
N VAL A 41 -17.86 5.18 1.62
CA VAL A 41 -16.44 4.84 1.88
C VAL A 41 -15.52 5.50 0.87
N ALA A 42 -15.86 5.43 -0.42
CA ALA A 42 -15.06 6.03 -1.49
C ALA A 42 -14.94 7.54 -1.28
N GLU A 43 -16.05 8.23 -1.00
CA GLU A 43 -16.11 9.67 -0.76
C GLU A 43 -15.27 10.08 0.45
N ARG A 44 -15.35 9.32 1.56
CA ARG A 44 -14.53 9.57 2.75
C ARG A 44 -13.05 9.36 2.48
N LEU A 45 -12.67 8.32 1.73
CA LEU A 45 -11.27 8.08 1.37
C LEU A 45 -10.73 9.19 0.48
N THR A 46 -11.49 9.59 -0.54
CA THR A 46 -11.12 10.69 -1.44
C THR A 46 -10.96 12.01 -0.70
N ALA A 47 -11.85 12.31 0.25
CA ALA A 47 -11.74 13.51 1.08
C ALA A 47 -10.49 13.53 1.97
N LEU A 48 -10.04 12.35 2.45
CA LEU A 48 -8.83 12.22 3.27
C LEU A 48 -7.54 12.14 2.44
N LEU A 49 -7.62 11.58 1.23
CA LEU A 49 -6.51 11.28 0.36
C LEU A 49 -6.85 11.76 -1.06
N PRO A 50 -6.76 13.07 -1.34
CA PRO A 50 -7.18 13.63 -2.62
C PRO A 50 -6.41 13.08 -3.82
N GLY A 51 -5.20 12.54 -3.63
CA GLY A 51 -4.45 11.85 -4.70
C GLY A 51 -5.11 10.55 -5.19
N LEU A 52 -6.11 10.03 -4.47
CA LEU A 52 -6.93 8.90 -4.91
C LEU A 52 -7.96 9.26 -5.99
N GLU A 53 -8.26 10.54 -6.22
CA GLU A 53 -9.23 11.00 -7.24
C GLU A 53 -8.87 10.52 -8.65
N VAL A 54 -7.57 10.37 -8.92
CA VAL A 54 -7.06 9.87 -10.21
C VAL A 54 -7.50 8.42 -10.49
N ARG A 55 -8.02 7.72 -9.48
CA ARG A 55 -8.47 6.31 -9.55
C ARG A 55 -9.91 6.15 -9.07
N ALA A 56 -10.70 7.20 -9.25
CA ALA A 56 -12.11 7.25 -8.91
C ALA A 56 -12.93 6.16 -9.60
N ASP A 57 -12.57 5.76 -10.82
CA ASP A 57 -13.21 4.66 -11.56
C ASP A 57 -13.10 3.32 -10.80
N VAL A 58 -11.94 2.99 -10.25
CA VAL A 58 -11.72 1.78 -9.43
C VAL A 58 -12.43 1.87 -8.08
N LEU A 59 -12.54 3.08 -7.52
CA LEU A 59 -13.25 3.33 -6.26
C LEU A 59 -14.78 3.29 -6.44
N GLN A 60 -15.30 3.72 -7.59
CA GLN A 60 -16.72 3.87 -7.89
C GLN A 60 -17.32 2.66 -8.63
N HIS A 61 -16.51 1.78 -9.23
CA HIS A 61 -16.98 0.60 -9.96
C HIS A 61 -16.46 -0.70 -9.38
N GLN A 62 -17.27 -1.33 -8.52
CA GLN A 62 -17.20 -2.75 -8.13
C GLN A 62 -15.84 -3.28 -7.65
N GLY A 63 -14.88 -2.41 -7.31
CA GLY A 63 -13.59 -2.83 -6.78
C GLY A 63 -13.77 -3.53 -5.44
N LEU A 64 -13.12 -4.69 -5.28
CA LEU A 64 -13.11 -5.38 -3.99
C LEU A 64 -12.42 -4.51 -2.95
N LEU A 65 -12.81 -4.61 -1.67
CA LEU A 65 -12.16 -3.86 -0.60
C LEU A 65 -10.63 -4.06 -0.56
N ALA A 66 -10.17 -5.23 -0.96
CA ALA A 66 -8.75 -5.51 -1.14
C ALA A 66 -8.07 -4.58 -2.16
N GLU A 67 -8.73 -4.28 -3.27
CA GLU A 67 -8.22 -3.38 -4.31
C GLU A 67 -8.19 -1.95 -3.79
N MET A 68 -9.27 -1.50 -3.14
CA MET A 68 -9.32 -0.18 -2.52
C MET A 68 -8.24 -0.01 -1.44
N LEU A 69 -8.01 -1.03 -0.61
CA LEU A 69 -6.93 -0.97 0.38
C LEU A 69 -5.56 -0.89 -0.29
N GLY A 70 -5.35 -1.68 -1.36
CA GLY A 70 -4.15 -1.59 -2.18
C GLY A 70 -3.96 -0.18 -2.75
N MET A 71 -5.05 0.51 -3.09
CA MET A 71 -5.02 1.89 -3.55
C MET A 71 -4.53 2.89 -2.52
N VAL A 72 -5.14 2.83 -1.35
CA VAL A 72 -4.72 3.65 -0.22
C VAL A 72 -3.25 3.37 0.09
N MET A 73 -2.83 2.11 0.04
CA MET A 73 -1.43 1.76 0.29
C MET A 73 -0.48 2.36 -0.76
N LEU A 74 -0.77 2.25 -2.05
CA LEU A 74 0.07 2.87 -3.09
C LEU A 74 0.16 4.39 -2.92
N GLU A 75 -0.95 5.04 -2.59
CA GLU A 75 -0.97 6.48 -2.37
C GLU A 75 -0.12 6.87 -1.15
N MET A 76 -0.23 6.12 -0.05
CA MET A 76 0.62 6.36 1.11
C MET A 76 2.10 6.09 0.84
N GLN A 77 2.43 5.10 -0.01
CA GLN A 77 3.81 4.87 -0.44
C GLN A 77 4.34 6.06 -1.24
N ARG A 78 3.55 6.61 -2.17
CA ARG A 78 3.89 7.81 -2.93
C ARG A 78 4.10 9.01 -2.00
N ALA A 79 3.19 9.24 -1.06
CA ALA A 79 3.31 10.30 -0.07
C ALA A 79 4.55 10.14 0.83
N ALA A 80 5.00 8.91 1.07
CA ALA A 80 6.21 8.59 1.81
C ALA A 80 7.49 8.65 0.97
N GLY A 81 7.44 9.14 -0.27
CA GLY A 81 8.61 9.28 -1.14
C GLY A 81 8.96 8.05 -1.97
N ASN A 82 8.18 6.96 -1.88
CA ASN A 82 8.42 5.74 -2.66
C ASN A 82 7.82 5.81 -4.07
N GLY A 83 7.58 7.00 -4.63
CA GLY A 83 6.74 7.22 -5.81
C GLY A 83 7.19 6.48 -7.08
N SER A 84 8.49 6.34 -7.31
CA SER A 84 9.11 5.60 -8.42
C SER A 84 8.95 4.09 -8.28
N ALA A 85 9.04 3.56 -7.06
CA ALA A 85 8.85 2.14 -6.82
C ALA A 85 7.36 1.79 -6.77
N ALA A 86 6.52 2.58 -6.09
CA ALA A 86 5.14 2.28 -5.71
C ALA A 86 4.11 2.22 -6.85
N GLU A 87 4.54 1.95 -8.08
CA GLU A 87 3.65 1.75 -9.23
C GLU A 87 3.10 0.32 -9.28
N ARG A 88 3.69 -0.61 -8.51
CA ARG A 88 3.35 -2.03 -8.59
C ARG A 88 2.64 -2.52 -7.33
N LEU A 89 1.34 -2.73 -7.48
CA LEU A 89 0.51 -3.51 -6.57
C LEU A 89 0.22 -4.87 -7.20
N GLN A 90 0.43 -5.94 -6.45
CA GLN A 90 -0.05 -7.26 -6.82
C GLN A 90 -0.90 -7.83 -5.69
N LEU A 91 -2.14 -8.17 -6.03
CA LEU A 91 -3.00 -8.96 -5.17
C LEU A 91 -2.78 -10.44 -5.51
N LEU A 92 -2.48 -11.22 -4.48
CA LEU A 92 -2.28 -12.66 -4.59
C LEU A 92 -3.39 -13.36 -3.81
N ILE A 93 -3.90 -14.44 -4.42
CA ILE A 93 -4.89 -15.30 -3.80
C ILE A 93 -4.31 -15.84 -2.48
N GLY A 94 -4.99 -15.53 -1.38
CA GLY A 94 -4.68 -16.02 -0.04
C GLY A 94 -5.58 -17.20 0.34
N ARG A 95 -5.60 -17.52 1.64
CA ARG A 95 -6.67 -18.35 2.22
C ARG A 95 -7.98 -17.57 2.18
N LYS A 96 -9.14 -18.24 2.29
CA LYS A 96 -10.44 -17.56 2.41
C LYS A 96 -10.39 -16.50 3.53
N GLY A 97 -10.90 -15.29 3.26
CA GLY A 97 -10.80 -14.15 4.18
C GLY A 97 -9.48 -13.38 4.13
N GLN A 98 -8.42 -13.93 3.52
CA GLN A 98 -7.09 -13.32 3.51
C GLN A 98 -6.66 -12.89 2.12
N VAL A 99 -6.03 -11.72 2.05
CA VAL A 99 -5.38 -11.23 0.85
C VAL A 99 -3.90 -11.06 1.12
N ARG A 100 -3.08 -11.51 0.17
CA ARG A 100 -1.65 -11.20 0.18
C ARG A 100 -1.41 -10.08 -0.80
N MET A 101 -0.76 -9.02 -0.34
CA MET A 101 -0.42 -7.86 -1.17
C MET A 101 1.09 -7.77 -1.30
N LEU A 102 1.57 -7.52 -2.51
CA LEU A 102 2.92 -7.01 -2.72
C LEU A 102 2.84 -5.58 -3.21
N ILE A 103 3.58 -4.72 -2.53
CA ILE A 103 3.71 -3.31 -2.86
C ILE A 103 5.19 -3.01 -2.95
N SER A 104 5.61 -2.48 -4.08
CA SER A 104 6.97 -2.01 -4.26
C SER A 104 7.23 -0.78 -3.39
N CYS A 105 8.42 -0.76 -2.77
CA CYS A 105 8.86 0.34 -1.92
C CYS A 105 10.38 0.37 -1.96
N GLU A 106 10.98 1.55 -1.97
CA GLU A 106 12.43 1.69 -2.00
C GLU A 106 13.01 1.49 -0.60
N SER A 107 12.42 2.18 0.37
CA SER A 107 12.84 2.19 1.78
C SER A 107 11.95 1.27 2.61
N GLU A 108 12.58 0.33 3.34
CA GLU A 108 11.88 -0.51 4.31
C GLU A 108 11.19 0.32 5.39
N ALA A 109 11.90 1.27 5.99
CA ALA A 109 11.41 2.05 7.11
C ALA A 109 10.23 2.95 6.72
N GLU A 110 10.30 3.61 5.57
CA GLU A 110 9.22 4.46 5.07
C GLU A 110 8.07 3.63 4.55
N GLY A 111 8.37 2.55 3.82
CA GLY A 111 7.33 1.66 3.31
C GLY A 111 6.52 1.02 4.43
N VAL A 112 7.17 0.64 5.54
CA VAL A 112 6.48 0.09 6.72
C VAL A 112 5.54 1.13 7.33
N LYS A 113 6.01 2.37 7.51
CA LYS A 113 5.20 3.47 8.06
C LYS A 113 4.02 3.83 7.17
N ALA A 114 4.24 3.90 5.86
CA ALA A 114 3.21 4.16 4.86
C ALA A 114 2.12 3.08 4.86
N CYS A 115 2.51 1.80 4.90
CA CYS A 115 1.56 0.69 5.01
C CYS A 115 0.75 0.73 6.31
N ALA A 116 1.40 1.05 7.44
CA ALA A 116 0.72 1.15 8.72
C ALA A 116 -0.32 2.30 8.72
N ALA A 117 0.05 3.47 8.19
CA ALA A 117 -0.84 4.62 8.04
C ALA A 117 -2.01 4.33 7.09
N ALA A 118 -1.75 3.72 5.93
CA ALA A 118 -2.77 3.30 4.98
C ALA A 118 -3.81 2.38 5.65
N PHE A 119 -3.33 1.39 6.40
CA PHE A 119 -4.20 0.45 7.10
C PHE A 119 -5.02 1.13 8.20
N ALA A 120 -4.43 2.07 8.93
CA ALA A 120 -5.12 2.82 9.98
C ALA A 120 -6.21 3.74 9.40
N ILE A 121 -5.93 4.47 8.32
CA ILE A 121 -6.90 5.33 7.62
C ILE A 121 -8.04 4.46 7.08
N PHE A 122 -7.72 3.38 6.38
CA PHE A 122 -8.73 2.51 5.80
C PHE A 122 -9.62 1.87 6.86
N ALA A 123 -9.03 1.35 7.95
CA ALA A 123 -9.81 0.82 9.07
C ALA A 123 -10.72 1.89 9.69
N ALA A 124 -10.21 3.11 9.92
CA ALA A 124 -11.00 4.21 10.46
C ALA A 124 -12.18 4.58 9.56
N VAL A 125 -11.99 4.61 8.23
CA VAL A 125 -13.07 4.91 7.27
C VAL A 125 -14.13 3.80 7.23
N LEU A 126 -13.73 2.56 7.49
CA LEU A 126 -14.63 1.41 7.63
C LEU A 126 -15.34 1.37 8.99
N GLY A 127 -15.02 2.28 9.92
CA GLY A 127 -15.54 2.25 11.30
C GLY A 127 -14.91 1.16 12.18
N GLU A 128 -13.84 0.54 11.70
CA GLU A 128 -13.10 -0.53 12.38
C GLU A 128 -11.88 0.05 13.12
N ARG A 129 -11.57 -0.44 14.33
CA ARG A 129 -10.27 -0.16 14.93
C ARG A 129 -9.23 -1.17 14.42
N PRO A 130 -8.06 -0.74 13.94
CA PRO A 130 -7.03 -1.68 13.51
C PRO A 130 -6.53 -2.50 14.70
N ALA A 131 -6.91 -3.79 14.76
CA ALA A 131 -6.47 -4.70 15.81
C ALA A 131 -5.03 -5.17 15.55
N GLY A 132 -4.16 -5.09 16.56
CA GLY A 132 -2.86 -5.76 16.56
C GLY A 132 -1.72 -5.05 15.80
N GLN A 133 -1.80 -3.74 15.54
CA GLN A 133 -0.60 -2.98 15.15
C GLN A 133 0.25 -2.68 16.39
N ALA A 134 1.47 -3.22 16.44
CA ALA A 134 2.49 -2.68 17.33
C ALA A 134 2.75 -1.23 16.91
N ALA A 135 2.54 -0.29 17.83
CA ALA A 135 2.79 1.12 17.58
C ALA A 135 4.24 1.30 17.07
N PRO A 136 4.46 2.05 15.97
CA PRO A 136 5.82 2.38 15.58
C PRO A 136 6.43 3.19 16.72
N ARG A 137 7.47 2.66 17.38
CA ARG A 137 8.36 3.46 18.24
C ARG A 137 9.09 4.44 17.34
N LEU A 138 8.49 5.60 17.14
CA LEU A 138 9.15 6.75 16.54
C LEU A 138 10.11 7.35 17.58
N PRO A 139 11.40 7.53 17.26
CA PRO A 139 12.20 8.47 18.03
C PRO A 139 11.65 9.88 17.81
N PRO A 140 11.71 10.78 18.80
CA PRO A 140 11.23 12.13 18.61
C PRO A 140 12.19 12.90 17.69
N LYS A 141 11.71 13.41 16.55
CA LYS A 141 11.79 14.85 16.18
C LYS A 141 11.30 15.19 14.76
N GLU A 142 10.53 16.30 14.75
CA GLU A 142 10.36 17.40 13.79
C GLU A 142 9.89 17.13 12.34
N VAL A 143 9.01 18.03 11.87
CA VAL A 143 8.16 17.93 10.69
C VAL A 143 8.58 18.94 9.61
N ALA A 144 8.63 18.45 8.35
CA ALA A 144 8.44 19.12 7.04
C ALA A 144 9.58 19.99 6.42
N PRO A 145 9.59 20.24 5.07
CA PRO A 145 8.61 19.86 4.03
C PRO A 145 9.17 19.17 2.73
N VAL A 146 8.30 18.39 2.10
CA VAL A 146 8.00 18.24 0.65
C VAL A 146 9.14 18.03 -0.37
N ALA A 147 9.17 16.80 -0.89
CA ALA A 147 9.30 16.40 -2.29
C ALA A 147 9.99 17.37 -3.27
N LEU A 148 11.22 17.03 -3.67
CA LEU A 148 11.67 17.16 -5.06
C LEU A 148 13.06 16.54 -5.19
N ALA A 149 13.21 15.47 -5.98
CA ALA A 149 14.33 15.28 -6.92
C ALA A 149 14.51 13.81 -7.30
N MET A 150 14.31 13.54 -8.59
CA MET A 150 15.26 12.77 -9.39
C MET A 150 15.39 11.26 -9.15
N ALA A 151 14.65 10.49 -9.92
CA ALA A 151 15.22 9.34 -10.63
C ALA A 151 14.39 9.11 -11.90
N ALA A 152 14.66 9.83 -12.99
CA ALA A 152 15.68 9.44 -13.97
C ALA A 152 15.42 8.00 -14.44
N ALA A 153 14.93 7.81 -15.65
CA ALA A 153 15.84 7.57 -16.76
C ALA A 153 16.81 6.40 -16.50
N MET A 154 16.63 5.35 -17.33
CA MET A 154 17.55 4.25 -17.64
C MET A 154 17.54 3.06 -16.66
N PRO A 155 17.78 1.81 -17.13
CA PRO A 155 19.13 1.32 -17.46
C PRO A 155 19.19 0.44 -18.73
N ALA A 156 20.21 0.54 -19.59
CA ALA A 156 21.59 0.05 -19.44
C ALA A 156 21.74 -1.48 -19.39
N GLY A 157 22.51 -2.00 -20.34
CA GLY A 157 23.10 -3.34 -20.32
C GLY A 157 23.72 -3.66 -21.68
N THR A 158 24.86 -4.33 -21.84
CA THR A 158 25.90 -4.80 -20.90
C THR A 158 27.00 -5.36 -21.80
N MET A 159 28.28 -5.21 -21.43
CA MET A 159 29.40 -5.86 -22.13
C MET A 159 29.75 -7.19 -21.43
N HIS A 160 29.93 -8.22 -22.27
CA HIS A 160 30.53 -9.56 -22.16
C HIS A 160 30.83 -10.29 -20.83
N ALA A 161 30.36 -11.55 -20.80
CA ALA A 161 31.08 -12.84 -20.82
C ALA A 161 32.35 -13.05 -19.97
N PRO A 162 32.54 -14.29 -19.51
CA PRO A 162 33.42 -15.19 -20.27
C PRO A 162 32.74 -16.45 -20.82
#